data_AF-A0A8J1UFD9-F1
#
_entry.id   AF-A0A8J1UFD9-F1
#
_cell.length_a   1.000
_cell.length_b   1.000
_cell.length_c   1.000
_cell.angle_alpha   90.00
_cell.angle_beta   90.00
_cell.angle_gamma   90.00
#
_symmetry.space_group_name_H-M   'P 1'
#
loop_
_entity.id
_entity.type
_entity.pdbx_description
1 polymer ?
#
loop_
_entity_poly.entity_id
_entity_poly.type
_entity_poly.pdbx_seq_one_letter_code
_entity_poly.pdbx_strand_id
1 'polypeptide(L)'
;PYVQPESQDSSEKCKCVIPALCAGCKDDDVMSRESSDSIPHMYGCQTHGKYKQYQDILRRYKTWAILVVTIMIVPMGMVIKKTTIDLNWAFQTGTVSLICFYPTVVLSVLWSKTSGYGVIAGNGLGLTLGWFTMLATASTYDGGISTMDNFLKNTVQENSVLVGCCISFGVSLITCVLISLVANWRQTQQEAEDVWKLTLAIDNPMYPWTEQYSRQLKASDIEFNHRPSFKQMHYMFTKARNTAIAGCSIVLLFILVIIPGSLASFPTMDYSTFYNWITFTHVYLFIMSFFVVLGPPVQEVMKVLRHRKMTLKSKQQSVESTPARSQDLPRGVNFSKISRG
;
A
#
# COMPACT_ATOMS: atom_id res chain seq x y z
N PRO A 1 5.63 -14.22 36.50
CA PRO A 1 6.08 -12.90 37.01
C PRO A 1 7.41 -12.51 36.37
N TYR A 2 7.35 -11.89 35.20
CA TYR A 2 8.56 -11.41 34.53
C TYR A 2 8.91 -10.05 35.14
N VAL A 3 10.12 -9.98 35.71
CA VAL A 3 10.70 -8.77 36.30
C VAL A 3 10.70 -7.68 35.23
N GLN A 4 9.99 -6.59 35.50
CA GLN A 4 10.09 -5.37 34.72
C GLN A 4 11.48 -4.77 34.91
N PRO A 5 12.15 -4.26 33.87
CA PRO A 5 13.13 -3.22 34.08
C PRO A 5 12.37 -1.97 34.53
N GLU A 6 12.33 -1.79 35.84
CA GLU A 6 12.01 -0.54 36.51
C GLU A 6 13.15 0.45 36.22
N SER A 7 13.04 1.17 35.10
CA SER A 7 13.68 2.48 34.81
C SER A 7 13.75 2.72 33.30
N GLN A 8 12.64 3.15 32.71
CA GLN A 8 12.74 4.07 31.58
C GLN A 8 12.03 5.35 31.99
N ASP A 9 12.88 6.30 32.34
CA ASP A 9 12.58 7.62 32.81
C ASP A 9 11.47 8.28 31.99
N SER A 10 10.51 8.90 32.67
CA SER A 10 9.50 9.79 32.08
C SER A 10 10.12 10.96 31.30
N SER A 11 11.45 11.14 31.37
CA SER A 11 12.24 12.09 30.57
C SER A 11 12.43 11.71 29.09
N GLU A 12 12.17 10.47 28.66
CA GLU A 12 12.40 10.04 27.26
C GLU A 12 11.19 10.20 26.31
N LYS A 13 10.06 10.75 26.78
CA LYS A 13 8.89 11.01 25.92
C LYS A 13 9.00 12.41 25.31
N CYS A 14 8.89 12.53 23.97
CA CYS A 14 8.81 13.84 23.30
C CYS A 14 7.70 14.67 23.97
N LYS A 15 8.05 15.80 24.57
CA LYS A 15 7.11 16.77 25.14
C LYS A 15 6.52 17.71 24.07
N CYS A 16 6.68 17.31 22.83
CA CYS A 16 6.40 18.09 21.64
C CYS A 16 4.89 18.17 21.46
N VAL A 17 4.35 19.38 21.37
CA VAL A 17 2.92 19.59 21.12
C VAL A 17 2.62 19.13 19.70
N ILE A 18 1.47 18.47 19.50
CA ILE A 18 1.03 18.00 18.19
C ILE A 18 1.11 19.15 17.16
N PRO A 19 1.59 18.92 15.93
CA PRO A 19 1.80 19.99 14.96
C PRO A 19 0.57 20.86 14.69
N ALA A 20 -0.64 20.29 14.76
CA ALA A 20 -1.90 21.00 14.60
C ALA A 20 -2.14 22.09 15.66
N LEU A 21 -1.52 21.95 16.83
CA LEU A 21 -1.61 22.88 17.97
C LEU A 21 -0.33 23.70 18.15
N CYS A 22 0.72 23.44 17.36
CA CYS A 22 1.97 24.17 17.39
C CYS A 22 1.84 25.46 16.57
N ALA A 23 2.00 26.62 17.22
CA ALA A 23 1.89 27.93 16.56
C ALA A 23 2.88 28.06 15.39
N GLY A 24 4.15 27.71 15.59
CA GLY A 24 5.16 27.77 14.52
C GLY A 24 4.85 26.84 13.33
N CYS A 25 4.24 25.68 13.58
CA CYS A 25 3.79 24.81 12.48
C CYS A 25 2.63 25.41 11.68
N LYS A 26 1.72 26.14 12.35
CA LYS A 26 0.59 26.79 11.72
C LYS A 26 1.03 27.96 10.86
N ASP A 27 1.98 28.75 11.36
CA ASP A 27 2.59 29.85 10.62
C ASP A 27 3.35 29.32 9.39
N ASP A 28 4.14 28.25 9.58
CA ASP A 28 4.82 27.56 8.49
C ASP A 28 3.85 27.03 7.42
N ASP A 29 2.68 26.51 7.81
CA ASP A 29 1.65 26.01 6.88
C ASP A 29 1.00 27.14 6.08
N VAL A 30 0.82 28.31 6.69
CA VAL A 30 0.32 29.51 5.98
C VAL A 30 1.37 29.99 4.99
N MET A 31 2.62 30.12 5.42
CA MET A 31 3.72 30.53 4.54
C MET A 31 3.95 29.52 3.40
N SER A 32 3.83 28.22 3.68
CA SER A 32 3.94 27.17 2.65
C SER A 32 2.86 27.29 1.58
N ARG A 33 1.65 27.74 1.92
CA ARG A 33 0.55 27.93 0.97
C ARG A 33 0.72 29.17 0.10
N GLU A 34 1.42 30.17 0.63
CA GLU A 34 1.69 31.44 -0.05
C GLU A 34 2.97 31.38 -0.90
N SER A 35 3.91 30.49 -0.56
CA SER A 35 5.14 30.29 -1.32
C SER A 35 4.90 29.56 -2.65
N SER A 36 5.60 30.00 -3.70
CA SER A 36 5.61 29.35 -5.01
C SER A 36 6.41 28.03 -4.98
N ASP A 37 5.85 26.96 -5.55
CA ASP A 37 6.39 25.58 -5.61
C ASP A 37 7.86 25.47 -6.08
N SER A 38 8.41 26.51 -6.72
CA SER A 38 9.78 26.53 -7.26
C SER A 38 10.87 26.65 -6.20
N ILE A 39 10.60 27.20 -5.01
CA ILE A 39 11.62 27.42 -3.97
C ILE A 39 11.39 26.45 -2.81
N PRO A 40 12.41 25.69 -2.35
CA PRO A 40 12.27 24.85 -1.16
C PRO A 40 11.89 25.71 0.04
N HIS A 41 10.70 25.49 0.60
CA HIS A 41 10.26 26.19 1.80
C HIS A 41 11.13 25.79 3.00
N MET A 42 11.68 26.78 3.68
CA MET A 42 12.43 26.58 4.90
C MET A 42 11.47 26.75 6.08
N TYR A 43 11.19 25.65 6.76
CA TYR A 43 10.31 25.64 7.92
C TYR A 43 10.95 26.39 9.09
N GLY A 44 10.26 27.41 9.62
CA GLY A 44 10.70 28.24 10.75
C GLY A 44 10.44 27.60 12.11
N CYS A 45 9.58 26.58 12.20
CA CYS A 45 9.32 25.86 13.45
C CYS A 45 10.57 25.14 13.95
N GLN A 46 11.10 25.56 15.10
CA GLN A 46 12.31 24.95 15.69
C GLN A 46 12.11 23.49 16.12
N THR A 47 10.88 23.10 16.48
CA THR A 47 10.59 21.76 17.00
C THR A 47 10.30 20.74 15.88
N HIS A 48 9.49 21.12 14.89
CA HIS A 48 9.01 20.20 13.85
C HIS A 48 9.55 20.49 12.44
N GLY A 49 10.12 21.68 12.22
CA GLY A 49 10.46 22.16 10.88
C GLY A 49 11.45 21.27 10.13
N LYS A 50 12.49 20.79 10.81
CA LYS A 50 13.48 19.86 10.22
C LYS A 50 12.86 18.56 9.71
N TYR A 51 11.92 18.02 10.48
CA TYR A 51 11.25 16.77 10.11
C TYR A 51 10.21 16.97 9.01
N LYS A 52 9.47 18.10 9.02
CA LYS A 52 8.61 18.51 7.88
C LYS A 52 9.42 18.66 6.60
N GLN A 53 10.60 19.30 6.68
CA GLN A 53 11.51 19.45 5.54
C GLN A 53 11.96 18.10 4.98
N TYR A 54 12.31 17.15 5.84
CA TYR A 54 12.64 15.78 5.43
C TYR A 54 11.47 15.08 4.70
N GLN A 55 10.24 15.23 5.20
CA GLN A 55 9.05 14.66 4.55
C GLN A 55 8.80 15.24 3.16
N ASP A 56 9.03 16.54 2.98
CA ASP A 56 8.89 17.18 1.67
C ASP A 56 9.96 16.72 0.68
N ILE A 57 11.20 16.53 1.14
CA ILE A 57 12.26 15.94 0.32
C ILE A 57 11.87 14.54 -0.15
N LEU A 58 11.38 13.69 0.76
CA LEU A 58 10.91 12.34 0.42
C LEU A 58 9.73 12.37 -0.56
N ARG A 59 8.76 13.27 -0.35
CA ARG A 59 7.62 13.43 -1.25
C ARG A 59 8.08 13.87 -2.64
N ARG A 60 9.00 14.83 -2.71
CA ARG A 60 9.61 15.30 -3.96
C ARG A 60 10.36 14.17 -4.66
N TYR A 61 11.16 13.38 -3.94
CA TYR A 61 11.85 12.21 -4.50
C TYR A 61 10.86 11.18 -5.08
N LYS A 62 9.79 10.84 -4.34
CA LYS A 62 8.73 9.96 -4.83
C LYS A 62 8.11 10.48 -6.12
N THR A 63 7.74 11.76 -6.16
CA THR A 63 7.16 12.39 -7.35
C THR A 63 8.13 12.35 -8.52
N TRP A 64 9.42 12.65 -8.29
CA TRP A 64 10.46 12.57 -9.31
C TRP A 64 10.65 11.15 -9.84
N ALA A 65 10.67 10.14 -8.97
CA ALA A 65 10.78 8.75 -9.39
C ALA A 65 9.60 8.34 -10.28
N ILE A 66 8.37 8.69 -9.90
CA ILE A 66 7.16 8.43 -10.70
C ILE A 66 7.26 9.16 -12.05
N LEU A 67 7.67 10.42 -12.04
CA LEU A 67 7.83 11.23 -13.25
C LEU A 67 8.88 10.64 -14.19
N VAL A 68 10.05 10.25 -13.67
CA VAL A 68 11.12 9.61 -14.46
C VAL A 68 10.63 8.31 -15.07
N VAL A 69 9.95 7.44 -14.31
CA VAL A 69 9.36 6.21 -14.83
C VAL A 69 8.33 6.52 -15.93
N THR A 70 7.47 7.51 -15.71
CA THR A 70 6.44 7.90 -16.69
C THR A 70 7.05 8.47 -17.97
N ILE A 71 8.09 9.30 -17.85
CA ILE A 71 8.84 9.82 -18.99
C ILE A 71 9.52 8.69 -19.74
N MET A 72 10.08 7.68 -19.06
CA MET A 72 10.76 6.54 -19.69
C MET A 72 9.81 5.60 -20.44
N ILE A 73 8.53 5.55 -20.07
CA ILE A 73 7.52 4.75 -20.79
C ILE A 73 7.30 5.26 -22.22
N VAL A 74 7.36 6.58 -22.44
CA VAL A 74 7.15 7.20 -23.76
C VAL A 74 8.22 6.80 -24.80
N PRO A 75 9.55 6.98 -24.56
CA PRO A 75 10.58 6.55 -25.49
C PRO A 75 10.60 5.03 -25.63
N MET A 76 10.27 4.26 -24.59
CA MET A 76 10.09 2.82 -24.72
C MET A 76 8.99 2.49 -25.74
N GLY A 77 7.82 3.15 -25.66
CA GLY A 77 6.76 3.01 -26.65
C GLY A 77 7.16 3.45 -28.06
N MET A 78 7.96 4.52 -28.19
CA MET A 78 8.49 4.97 -29.48
C MET A 78 9.47 3.98 -30.09
N VAL A 79 10.33 3.36 -29.27
CA VAL A 79 11.26 2.30 -29.73
C VAL A 79 10.47 1.12 -30.26
N ILE A 80 9.47 0.63 -29.52
CA ILE A 80 8.59 -0.49 -29.95
C ILE A 80 7.93 -0.17 -31.30
N LYS A 81 7.41 1.07 -31.46
CA LYS A 81 6.80 1.51 -32.72
C LYS A 81 7.81 1.56 -33.88
N LYS A 82 9.04 2.00 -33.62
CA LYS A 82 10.08 2.13 -34.66
C LYS A 82 10.69 0.79 -35.06
N THR A 83 10.81 -0.16 -34.13
CA THR A 83 11.38 -1.48 -34.40
C THR A 83 10.43 -2.41 -35.16
N THR A 84 9.22 -1.96 -35.51
CA THR A 84 8.17 -2.76 -36.16
C THR A 84 7.86 -4.06 -35.40
N ILE A 85 8.18 -4.09 -34.10
CA ILE A 85 7.90 -5.21 -33.24
C ILE A 85 6.38 -5.27 -33.06
N ASP A 86 5.82 -6.45 -33.25
CA ASP A 86 4.40 -6.68 -33.06
C ASP A 86 4.02 -6.28 -31.62
N LEU A 87 2.96 -5.49 -31.48
CA LEU A 87 2.41 -5.12 -30.18
C LEU A 87 2.05 -6.37 -29.37
N ASN A 88 1.55 -7.42 -30.04
CA ASN A 88 1.30 -8.72 -29.42
C ASN A 88 2.58 -9.31 -28.81
N TRP A 89 3.71 -9.24 -29.52
CA TRP A 89 4.99 -9.70 -29.00
C TRP A 89 5.39 -8.97 -27.73
N ALA A 90 5.26 -7.64 -27.72
CA ALA A 90 5.59 -6.83 -26.56
C ALA A 90 4.71 -7.17 -25.34
N PHE A 91 3.41 -7.41 -25.54
CA PHE A 91 2.50 -7.80 -24.46
C PHE A 91 2.79 -9.21 -23.92
N GLN A 92 2.98 -10.19 -24.80
CA GLN A 92 3.19 -11.58 -24.39
C GLN A 92 4.54 -11.75 -23.67
N THR A 93 5.62 -11.21 -24.22
CA THR A 93 6.95 -11.26 -23.60
C THR A 93 7.04 -10.39 -22.33
N GLY A 94 6.33 -9.26 -22.31
CA GLY A 94 6.15 -8.44 -21.12
C GLY A 94 5.46 -9.20 -19.98
N THR A 95 4.50 -10.06 -20.31
CA THR A 95 3.79 -10.88 -19.31
C THR A 95 4.74 -11.86 -18.61
N VAL A 96 5.62 -12.54 -19.36
CA VAL A 96 6.65 -13.42 -18.80
C VAL A 96 7.58 -12.66 -17.85
N SER A 97 7.88 -11.39 -18.15
CA SER A 97 8.75 -10.57 -17.32
C SER A 97 8.07 -10.07 -16.04
N LEU A 98 6.77 -9.79 -16.07
CA LEU A 98 6.05 -9.22 -14.94
C LEU A 98 5.53 -10.29 -13.96
N ILE A 99 5.27 -11.50 -14.44
CA ILE A 99 4.62 -12.54 -13.64
C ILE A 99 5.47 -13.02 -12.45
N CYS A 100 6.81 -12.96 -12.53
CA CYS A 100 7.69 -13.34 -11.42
C CYS A 100 7.54 -12.45 -10.19
N PHE A 101 7.15 -11.19 -10.37
CA PHE A 101 6.99 -10.23 -9.26
C PHE A 101 5.70 -10.47 -8.48
N TYR A 102 4.67 -11.03 -9.10
CA TYR A 102 3.37 -11.24 -8.46
C TYR A 102 3.47 -12.10 -7.18
N PRO A 103 4.03 -13.33 -7.20
CA PRO A 103 4.09 -14.16 -6.00
C PRO A 103 4.92 -13.55 -4.87
N THR A 104 6.01 -12.84 -5.19
CA THR A 104 6.88 -12.23 -4.17
C THR A 104 6.25 -11.00 -3.53
N VAL A 105 5.54 -10.18 -4.31
CA VAL A 105 4.75 -9.06 -3.79
C VAL A 105 3.64 -9.58 -2.88
N VAL A 106 2.89 -10.60 -3.32
CA VAL A 106 1.83 -11.20 -2.51
C VAL A 106 2.39 -11.78 -1.20
N LEU A 107 3.50 -12.52 -1.26
CA LEU A 107 4.16 -13.06 -0.06
C LEU A 107 4.68 -11.97 0.87
N SER A 108 5.20 -10.86 0.34
CA SER A 108 5.68 -9.74 1.16
C SER A 108 4.57 -9.10 2.01
N VAL A 109 3.31 -9.18 1.53
CA VAL A 109 2.14 -8.65 2.24
C VAL A 109 1.51 -9.71 3.15
N LEU A 110 1.39 -10.96 2.68
CA LEU A 110 0.61 -11.99 3.37
C LEU A 110 1.43 -12.83 4.36
N TRP A 111 2.74 -12.94 4.16
CA TRP A 111 3.58 -13.85 4.93
C TRP A 111 4.67 -13.09 5.68
N SER A 112 4.52 -13.03 7.00
CA SER A 112 5.42 -12.28 7.90
C SER A 112 6.85 -12.80 7.93
N LYS A 113 7.09 -14.01 7.44
CA LYS A 113 8.43 -14.61 7.33
C LYS A 113 9.12 -14.28 6.02
N THR A 114 8.50 -13.54 5.11
CA THR A 114 9.12 -13.14 3.84
C THR A 114 10.32 -12.22 4.11
N SER A 115 11.48 -12.60 3.60
CA SER A 115 12.72 -11.82 3.73
C SER A 115 12.99 -11.00 2.46
N GLY A 116 13.61 -9.83 2.59
CA GLY A 116 14.04 -9.02 1.45
C GLY A 116 14.99 -9.77 0.52
N TYR A 117 15.89 -10.60 1.09
CA TYR A 117 16.78 -11.46 0.29
C TYR A 117 16.00 -12.49 -0.53
N GLY A 118 14.93 -13.06 0.05
CA GLY A 118 14.06 -14.01 -0.64
C GLY A 118 13.31 -13.37 -1.81
N VAL A 119 12.81 -12.15 -1.63
CA VAL A 119 12.13 -11.39 -2.69
C VAL A 119 13.07 -11.10 -3.86
N ILE A 120 14.29 -10.60 -3.58
CA ILE A 120 15.26 -10.24 -4.63
C ILE A 120 15.72 -11.49 -5.38
N ALA A 121 16.08 -12.55 -4.66
CA ALA A 121 16.55 -13.79 -5.27
C ALA A 121 15.44 -14.53 -6.03
N GLY A 122 14.21 -14.55 -5.49
CA GLY A 122 13.05 -15.13 -6.16
C GLY A 122 12.74 -14.44 -7.49
N ASN A 123 12.68 -13.10 -7.49
CA ASN A 123 12.43 -12.33 -8.71
C ASN A 123 13.57 -12.50 -9.71
N GLY A 124 14.83 -12.45 -9.26
CA GLY A 124 16.00 -12.60 -10.13
C GLY A 124 16.04 -13.97 -10.81
N LEU A 125 15.90 -15.05 -10.04
CA LEU A 125 15.93 -16.42 -10.57
C LEU A 125 14.69 -16.77 -11.38
N GLY A 126 13.50 -16.33 -10.96
CA GLY A 126 12.27 -16.53 -11.70
C GLY A 126 12.28 -15.80 -13.05
N LEU A 127 12.81 -14.58 -13.11
CA LEU A 127 12.94 -13.85 -14.36
C LEU A 127 13.92 -14.54 -15.32
N THR A 128 15.12 -14.89 -14.85
CA THR A 128 16.14 -15.50 -15.72
C THR A 128 15.72 -16.88 -16.23
N LEU A 129 15.20 -17.74 -15.34
CA LEU A 129 14.75 -19.08 -15.73
C LEU A 129 13.48 -19.02 -16.58
N GLY A 130 12.55 -18.09 -16.32
CA GLY A 130 11.37 -17.90 -17.16
C GLY A 130 11.71 -17.50 -18.60
N TRP A 131 12.63 -16.55 -18.78
CA TRP A 131 13.13 -16.19 -20.10
C TRP A 131 13.90 -17.33 -20.76
N PHE A 132 14.74 -18.04 -20.00
CA PHE A 132 15.48 -19.18 -20.53
C PHE A 132 14.56 -20.29 -21.03
N THR A 133 13.56 -20.69 -20.25
CA THR A 133 12.63 -21.76 -20.65
C THR A 133 11.73 -21.34 -21.79
N MET A 134 11.26 -20.09 -21.80
CA MET A 134 10.51 -19.54 -22.93
C MET A 134 11.33 -19.62 -24.23
N LEU A 135 12.59 -19.15 -24.22
CA LEU A 135 13.48 -19.19 -25.37
C LEU A 135 13.84 -20.64 -25.78
N ALA A 136 14.03 -21.52 -24.81
CA ALA A 136 14.28 -22.94 -25.05
C ALA A 136 13.07 -23.64 -25.69
N THR A 137 11.85 -23.32 -25.27
CA THR A 137 10.63 -23.83 -25.92
C THR A 137 10.46 -23.21 -27.31
N ALA A 138 10.74 -21.91 -27.46
CA ALA A 138 10.66 -21.23 -28.75
C ALA A 138 11.64 -21.84 -29.79
N SER A 139 12.79 -22.34 -29.36
CA SER A 139 13.78 -22.95 -30.25
C SER A 139 13.39 -24.35 -30.76
N THR A 140 12.42 -25.01 -30.11
CA THR A 140 11.91 -26.33 -30.55
C THR A 140 10.89 -26.25 -31.68
N TYR A 141 10.40 -25.05 -32.02
CA TYR A 141 9.47 -24.87 -33.14
C TYR A 141 10.16 -24.86 -34.49
N ASP A 142 9.38 -25.14 -35.54
CA ASP A 142 9.84 -25.15 -36.92
C ASP A 142 10.53 -23.81 -37.27
N GLY A 143 11.74 -23.90 -37.80
CA GLY A 143 12.57 -22.73 -38.15
C GLY A 143 13.38 -22.12 -36.99
N GLY A 144 13.24 -22.61 -35.76
CA GLY A 144 14.06 -22.23 -34.60
C GLY A 144 14.00 -20.74 -34.25
N ILE A 145 15.09 -20.20 -33.69
CA ILE A 145 15.24 -18.77 -33.30
C ILE A 145 16.37 -18.05 -34.06
N SER A 146 16.89 -18.65 -35.14
CA SER A 146 18.08 -18.15 -35.84
C SER A 146 17.83 -16.88 -36.67
N THR A 147 16.60 -16.69 -37.17
CA THR A 147 16.19 -15.48 -37.89
C THR A 147 15.28 -14.62 -37.02
N MET A 148 15.29 -13.31 -37.23
CA MET A 148 14.51 -12.36 -36.44
C MET A 148 12.99 -12.56 -36.60
N ASP A 149 12.54 -12.95 -37.79
CA ASP A 149 11.13 -13.26 -38.06
C ASP A 149 10.66 -14.51 -37.30
N ASN A 150 11.45 -15.60 -37.37
CA ASN A 150 11.15 -16.82 -36.62
C ASN A 150 11.27 -16.59 -35.11
N PHE A 151 12.21 -15.75 -34.65
CA PHE A 151 12.32 -15.37 -33.25
C PHE A 151 11.04 -14.70 -32.75
N LEU A 152 10.55 -13.66 -33.45
CA LEU A 152 9.33 -12.95 -33.04
C LEU A 152 8.12 -13.88 -33.07
N LYS A 153 8.00 -14.73 -34.10
CA LYS A 153 6.88 -15.66 -34.24
C LYS A 153 6.88 -16.80 -33.22
N ASN A 154 8.04 -17.41 -32.97
CA ASN A 154 8.14 -18.60 -32.12
C ASN A 154 8.13 -18.26 -30.63
N THR A 155 8.59 -17.07 -30.25
CA THR A 155 8.56 -16.61 -28.84
C THR A 155 7.16 -16.21 -28.38
N VAL A 156 6.23 -15.87 -29.28
CA VAL A 156 4.84 -15.52 -28.92
C VAL A 156 3.87 -16.68 -29.02
N GLN A 157 4.35 -17.87 -29.38
CA GLN A 157 3.49 -19.05 -29.37
C GLN A 157 2.99 -19.31 -27.96
N GLU A 158 1.69 -19.60 -27.85
CA GLU A 158 0.97 -19.73 -26.58
C GLU A 158 1.68 -20.68 -25.62
N ASN A 159 2.18 -21.80 -26.12
CA ASN A 159 2.90 -22.80 -25.34
C ASN A 159 4.28 -22.31 -24.84
N SER A 160 5.04 -21.55 -25.63
CA SER A 160 6.32 -20.97 -25.19
C SER A 160 6.11 -19.91 -24.10
N VAL A 161 5.13 -19.02 -24.31
CA VAL A 161 4.77 -17.98 -23.34
C VAL A 161 4.23 -18.61 -22.06
N LEU A 162 3.36 -19.62 -22.16
CA LEU A 162 2.80 -20.33 -21.01
C LEU A 162 3.88 -21.02 -20.18
N VAL A 163 4.80 -21.76 -20.82
CA VAL A 163 5.92 -22.40 -20.13
C VAL A 163 6.81 -21.37 -19.45
N GLY A 164 7.13 -20.27 -20.14
CA GLY A 164 7.87 -19.15 -19.56
C GLY A 164 7.18 -18.59 -18.31
N CYS A 165 5.88 -18.29 -18.39
CA CYS A 165 5.10 -17.77 -17.28
C CYS A 165 5.02 -18.73 -16.09
N CYS A 166 4.74 -20.02 -16.33
CA CYS A 166 4.63 -21.04 -15.29
C CYS A 166 5.94 -21.22 -14.54
N ILE A 167 7.07 -21.31 -15.26
CA ILE A 167 8.39 -21.43 -14.66
C ILE A 167 8.75 -20.15 -13.91
N SER A 168 8.53 -18.99 -14.52
CA SER A 168 8.85 -17.71 -13.91
C SER A 168 8.11 -17.47 -12.59
N PHE A 169 6.80 -17.76 -12.58
CA PHE A 169 5.97 -17.70 -11.38
C PHE A 169 6.40 -18.75 -10.34
N GLY A 170 6.52 -20.02 -10.75
CA GLY A 170 6.78 -21.15 -9.86
C GLY A 170 8.15 -21.06 -9.19
N VAL A 171 9.20 -20.79 -9.97
CA VAL A 171 10.57 -20.60 -9.45
C VAL A 171 10.61 -19.39 -8.53
N SER A 172 10.03 -18.26 -8.93
CA SER A 172 10.02 -17.06 -8.09
C SER A 172 9.38 -17.32 -6.73
N LEU A 173 8.23 -18.01 -6.73
CA LEU A 173 7.52 -18.40 -5.51
C LEU A 173 8.35 -19.34 -4.64
N ILE A 174 8.84 -20.45 -5.21
CA ILE A 174 9.59 -21.48 -4.46
C ILE A 174 10.87 -20.91 -3.90
N THR A 175 11.67 -20.22 -4.71
CA THR A 175 12.93 -19.61 -4.29
C THR A 175 12.70 -18.56 -3.21
N CYS A 176 11.68 -17.70 -3.36
CA CYS A 176 11.33 -16.72 -2.33
C CYS A 176 10.97 -17.39 -1.01
N VAL A 177 10.16 -18.46 -1.04
CA VAL A 177 9.78 -19.21 0.16
C VAL A 177 10.99 -19.88 0.81
N LEU A 178 11.80 -20.61 0.04
CA LEU A 178 12.95 -21.33 0.57
C LEU A 178 13.98 -20.41 1.22
N ILE A 179 14.37 -19.33 0.54
CA ILE A 179 15.34 -18.37 1.07
C ILE A 179 14.78 -17.64 2.28
N SER A 180 13.49 -17.30 2.26
CA SER A 180 12.82 -16.69 3.41
C SER A 180 12.72 -17.64 4.60
N LEU A 181 12.47 -18.94 4.38
CA LEU A 181 12.50 -19.96 5.42
C LEU A 181 13.88 -20.14 6.01
N VAL A 182 14.94 -20.17 5.18
CA VAL A 182 16.32 -20.30 5.65
C VAL A 182 16.75 -19.05 6.43
N ALA A 183 16.47 -17.87 5.89
CA ALA A 183 16.81 -16.60 6.53
C ALA A 183 16.08 -16.40 7.87
N ASN A 184 14.83 -16.84 7.97
CA ASN A 184 13.97 -16.66 9.15
C ASN A 184 13.62 -17.98 9.85
N TRP A 185 14.48 -19.00 9.73
CA TRP A 185 14.23 -20.36 10.23
C TRP A 185 13.96 -20.36 11.73
N ARG A 186 14.71 -19.53 12.47
CA ARG A 186 14.65 -19.44 13.94
C ARG A 186 13.93 -18.19 14.44
N GLN A 187 12.99 -17.65 13.66
CA GLN A 187 12.25 -16.47 14.09
C GLN A 187 11.39 -16.81 15.31
N THR A 188 11.88 -16.40 16.48
CA THR A 188 11.24 -16.64 17.78
C THR A 188 10.11 -15.62 17.98
N GLN A 189 9.08 -15.92 18.77
CA GLN A 189 8.01 -14.95 19.05
C GLN A 189 8.54 -13.62 19.58
N GLN A 190 9.68 -13.65 20.27
CA GLN A 190 10.37 -12.47 20.79
C GLN A 190 10.93 -11.58 19.66
N GLU A 191 11.52 -12.17 18.62
CA GLU A 191 11.98 -11.40 17.44
C GLU A 191 10.81 -10.79 16.66
N ALA A 192 9.67 -11.49 16.59
CA ALA A 192 8.45 -10.91 15.99
C ALA A 192 7.94 -9.71 16.81
N GLU A 193 8.00 -9.78 18.14
CA GLU A 193 7.70 -8.64 19.01
C GLU A 193 8.72 -7.50 18.86
N ASP A 194 10.00 -7.80 18.66
CA ASP A 194 11.03 -6.78 18.47
C ASP A 194 10.91 -6.10 17.10
N VAL A 195 10.63 -6.85 16.03
CA VAL A 195 10.29 -6.27 14.70
C VAL A 195 9.03 -5.42 14.79
N TRP A 196 8.03 -5.86 15.56
CA TRP A 196 6.83 -5.07 15.81
C TRP A 196 7.14 -3.78 16.59
N LYS A 197 8.01 -3.85 17.61
CA LYS A 197 8.47 -2.65 18.35
C LYS A 197 9.25 -1.70 17.44
N LEU A 198 10.10 -2.22 16.54
CA LEU A 198 10.75 -1.40 15.52
C LEU A 198 9.73 -0.75 14.59
N THR A 199 8.72 -1.50 14.13
CA THR A 199 7.65 -0.97 13.27
C THR A 199 6.88 0.15 13.96
N LEU A 200 6.57 -0.03 15.25
CA LEU A 200 5.96 1.01 16.09
C LEU A 200 6.90 2.18 16.40
N ALA A 201 8.22 1.99 16.30
CA ALA A 201 9.21 3.04 16.46
C ALA A 201 9.40 3.87 15.19
N ILE A 202 9.06 3.34 14.01
CA ILE A 202 8.88 4.10 12.76
C ILE A 202 7.52 4.84 12.83
N ASP A 203 7.31 5.58 13.91
CA ASP A 203 6.17 6.46 14.01
C ASP A 203 6.50 7.80 13.35
N ASN A 204 5.51 8.37 12.70
CA ASN A 204 5.63 9.72 12.17
C ASN A 204 5.36 10.68 13.33
N PRO A 205 6.37 11.41 13.87
CA PRO A 205 6.15 12.34 14.98
C PRO A 205 5.12 13.43 14.66
N MET A 206 4.83 13.68 13.37
CA MET A 206 3.80 14.61 12.95
C MET A 206 2.40 14.02 12.94
N TYR A 207 2.31 12.71 12.70
CA TYR A 207 1.07 11.95 12.58
C TYR A 207 1.22 10.64 13.36
N PRO A 208 1.24 10.72 14.70
CA PRO A 208 1.47 9.54 15.51
C PRO A 208 0.40 8.49 15.21
N TRP A 209 0.83 7.26 14.97
CA TRP A 209 -0.05 6.16 14.57
C TRP A 209 -1.15 5.94 15.62
N THR A 210 -0.85 6.17 16.89
CA THR A 210 -1.83 6.12 17.99
C THR A 210 -3.00 7.04 17.72
N GLU A 211 -2.78 8.29 17.29
CA GLU A 211 -3.86 9.23 16.98
C GLU A 211 -4.56 8.86 15.68
N GLN A 212 -3.81 8.53 14.64
CA GLN A 212 -4.36 8.20 13.32
C GLN A 212 -5.32 7.00 13.40
N TYR A 213 -4.94 5.98 14.15
CA TYR A 213 -5.73 4.76 14.32
C TYR A 213 -6.59 4.77 15.59
N SER A 214 -6.41 5.72 16.52
CA SER A 214 -7.18 5.81 17.78
C SER A 214 -8.68 5.72 17.54
N ARG A 215 -9.21 6.38 16.51
CA ARG A 215 -10.65 6.38 16.22
C ARG A 215 -11.16 5.02 15.73
N GLN A 216 -10.33 4.28 15.00
CA GLN A 216 -10.67 2.93 14.54
C GLN A 216 -10.53 1.92 15.68
N LEU A 217 -9.55 2.12 16.57
CA LEU A 217 -9.27 1.27 17.72
C LEU A 217 -10.22 1.53 18.91
N LYS A 218 -10.69 2.77 19.10
CA LYS A 218 -11.71 3.13 20.11
C LYS A 218 -13.07 2.49 19.85
N ALA A 219 -13.37 2.08 18.61
CA ALA A 219 -14.57 1.33 18.30
C ALA A 219 -14.54 -0.12 18.84
N SER A 220 -13.40 -0.56 19.37
CA SER A 220 -13.18 -1.91 19.92
C SER A 220 -12.96 -1.95 21.43
N ASP A 221 -13.38 -0.93 22.19
CA ASP A 221 -13.40 -0.86 23.67
C ASP A 221 -12.06 -1.08 24.41
N ILE A 222 -10.92 -1.05 23.71
CA ILE A 222 -9.60 -1.21 24.34
C ILE A 222 -8.95 0.17 24.49
N GLU A 223 -8.84 0.64 25.75
CA GLU A 223 -8.10 1.86 26.10
C GLU A 223 -6.59 1.62 25.99
N PHE A 224 -5.99 2.11 24.91
CA PHE A 224 -4.54 2.09 24.73
C PHE A 224 -3.90 3.32 25.37
N ASN A 225 -3.71 3.28 26.68
CA ASN A 225 -2.83 4.25 27.37
C ASN A 225 -1.34 3.99 27.05
N HIS A 226 -1.01 2.85 26.41
CA HIS A 226 0.35 2.41 26.08
C HIS A 226 0.43 1.86 24.63
N ARG A 227 1.66 1.78 24.10
CA ARG A 227 1.92 1.16 22.77
C ARG A 227 1.40 -0.29 22.77
N PRO A 228 0.60 -0.72 21.77
CA PRO A 228 -0.05 -2.01 21.75
C PRO A 228 0.95 -3.12 21.51
N SER A 229 0.75 -4.25 22.17
CA SER A 229 1.54 -5.44 21.89
C SER A 229 1.17 -6.04 20.53
N PHE A 230 2.10 -6.80 19.94
CA PHE A 230 1.86 -7.51 18.68
C PHE A 230 0.62 -8.40 18.77
N LYS A 231 0.40 -9.07 19.92
CA LYS A 231 -0.76 -9.94 20.15
C LYS A 231 -2.08 -9.18 20.15
N GLN A 232 -2.14 -8.01 20.78
CA GLN A 232 -3.34 -7.17 20.80
C GLN A 232 -3.70 -6.71 19.39
N MET A 233 -2.70 -6.24 18.63
CA MET A 233 -2.91 -5.81 17.24
C MET A 233 -3.37 -6.98 16.36
N HIS A 234 -2.70 -8.13 16.47
CA HIS A 234 -3.09 -9.33 15.74
C HIS A 234 -4.54 -9.73 16.03
N TYR A 235 -4.95 -9.72 17.31
CA TYR A 235 -6.32 -10.03 17.71
C TYR A 235 -7.34 -9.08 17.07
N MET A 236 -7.10 -7.77 17.13
CA MET A 236 -8.00 -6.76 16.58
C MET A 236 -8.23 -6.91 15.07
N PHE A 237 -7.17 -7.21 14.33
CA PHE A 237 -7.25 -7.34 12.87
C PHE A 237 -7.61 -8.76 12.41
N THR A 238 -7.86 -9.71 13.32
CA THR A 238 -8.18 -11.10 12.95
C THR A 238 -9.40 -11.19 12.05
N LYS A 239 -10.45 -10.39 12.30
CA LYS A 239 -11.66 -10.39 11.46
C LYS A 239 -11.34 -9.90 10.05
N ALA A 240 -10.69 -8.75 9.92
CA ALA A 240 -10.29 -8.19 8.63
C ALA A 240 -9.35 -9.14 7.87
N ARG A 241 -8.39 -9.75 8.58
CA ARG A 241 -7.47 -10.74 8.02
C ARG A 241 -8.22 -11.96 7.51
N ASN A 242 -9.12 -12.53 8.31
CA ASN A 242 -9.88 -13.71 7.91
C ASN A 242 -10.79 -13.41 6.71
N THR A 243 -11.41 -12.22 6.66
CA THR A 243 -12.18 -11.78 5.49
C THR A 243 -11.29 -11.63 4.25
N ALA A 244 -10.10 -11.05 4.39
CA ALA A 244 -9.16 -10.90 3.28
C ALA A 244 -8.65 -12.28 2.79
N ILE A 245 -8.28 -13.18 3.70
CA ILE A 245 -7.86 -14.54 3.36
C ILE A 245 -9.00 -15.28 2.67
N ALA A 246 -10.21 -15.27 3.23
CA ALA A 246 -11.37 -15.92 2.62
C ALA A 246 -11.67 -15.36 1.22
N GLY A 247 -11.67 -14.04 1.06
CA GLY A 247 -11.87 -13.38 -0.24
C GLY A 247 -10.80 -13.77 -1.26
N CYS A 248 -9.52 -13.69 -0.88
CA CYS A 248 -8.41 -14.10 -1.74
C CYS A 248 -8.48 -15.59 -2.10
N SER A 249 -8.79 -16.46 -1.15
CA SER A 249 -8.93 -17.90 -1.39
C SER A 249 -10.06 -18.22 -2.35
N ILE A 250 -11.22 -17.55 -2.23
CA ILE A 250 -12.35 -17.72 -3.15
C ILE A 250 -11.96 -17.27 -4.56
N VAL A 251 -11.32 -16.10 -4.69
CA VAL A 251 -10.89 -15.59 -6.00
C VAL A 251 -9.83 -16.50 -6.62
N LEU A 252 -8.85 -16.97 -5.84
CA LEU A 252 -7.84 -17.91 -6.32
C LEU A 252 -8.46 -19.25 -6.75
N LEU A 253 -9.39 -19.80 -5.97
CA LEU A 253 -10.10 -21.02 -6.33
C LEU A 253 -10.90 -20.83 -7.62
N PHE A 254 -11.56 -19.69 -7.77
CA PHE A 254 -12.29 -19.36 -8.99
C PHE A 254 -11.36 -19.27 -10.22
N ILE A 255 -10.25 -18.55 -10.10
CA ILE A 255 -9.33 -18.31 -11.23
C ILE A 255 -8.46 -19.53 -11.57
N LEU A 256 -8.01 -20.30 -10.58
CA LEU A 256 -7.05 -21.39 -10.80
C LEU A 256 -7.72 -22.75 -10.98
N VAL A 257 -8.93 -22.94 -10.42
CA VAL A 257 -9.60 -24.24 -10.44
C VAL A 257 -10.87 -24.18 -11.29
N ILE A 258 -11.77 -23.25 -11.01
CA ILE A 258 -13.08 -23.21 -11.68
C ILE A 258 -12.92 -22.81 -13.15
N ILE A 259 -12.19 -21.74 -13.45
CA ILE A 259 -12.01 -21.28 -14.84
C ILE A 259 -11.28 -22.36 -15.68
N PRO A 260 -10.06 -22.82 -15.32
CA PRO A 260 -9.36 -23.81 -16.12
C PRO A 260 -10.07 -25.16 -16.16
N GLY A 261 -10.69 -25.58 -15.04
CA GLY A 261 -11.46 -26.82 -14.98
C GLY A 261 -12.71 -26.79 -15.87
N SER A 262 -13.41 -25.66 -15.93
CA SER A 262 -14.54 -25.47 -16.83
C SER A 262 -14.10 -25.47 -18.29
N LEU A 263 -12.99 -24.80 -18.63
CA LEU A 263 -12.44 -24.81 -19.99
C LEU A 263 -11.96 -26.21 -20.41
N ALA A 264 -11.32 -26.95 -19.50
CA ALA A 264 -10.86 -28.31 -19.76
C ALA A 264 -11.99 -29.33 -19.93
N SER A 265 -13.16 -29.07 -19.33
CA SER A 265 -14.33 -29.94 -19.43
C SER A 265 -15.01 -29.87 -20.81
N PHE A 266 -14.74 -28.83 -21.60
CA PHE A 266 -15.32 -28.63 -22.94
C PHE A 266 -14.22 -28.44 -24.00
N PRO A 267 -13.53 -29.52 -24.41
CA PRO A 267 -12.41 -29.45 -25.36
C PRO A 267 -12.84 -28.97 -26.77
N THR A 268 -14.11 -29.12 -27.12
CA THR A 268 -14.72 -28.47 -28.29
C THR A 268 -15.95 -27.71 -27.82
N MET A 269 -15.91 -26.38 -27.90
CA MET A 269 -17.06 -25.54 -27.53
C MET A 269 -17.92 -25.29 -28.76
N ASP A 270 -19.15 -25.82 -28.75
CA ASP A 270 -20.20 -25.39 -29.66
C ASP A 270 -20.54 -23.91 -29.43
N TYR A 271 -21.13 -23.28 -30.45
CA TYR A 271 -21.49 -21.86 -30.43
C TYR A 271 -22.27 -21.46 -29.16
N SER A 272 -23.24 -22.28 -28.74
CA SER A 272 -24.06 -22.03 -27.55
C SER A 272 -23.25 -22.05 -26.26
N THR A 273 -22.34 -23.02 -26.11
CA THR A 273 -21.46 -23.16 -24.94
C THR A 273 -20.46 -22.01 -24.87
N PHE A 274 -19.87 -21.64 -26.00
CA PHE A 274 -18.95 -20.50 -26.09
C PHE A 274 -19.65 -19.17 -25.78
N TYR A 275 -20.85 -18.96 -26.33
CA TYR A 275 -21.67 -17.77 -26.06
C TYR A 275 -22.03 -17.65 -24.57
N ASN A 276 -22.45 -18.76 -23.95
CA ASN A 276 -22.76 -18.79 -22.52
C ASN A 276 -21.52 -18.51 -21.66
N TRP A 277 -20.37 -19.08 -22.04
CA TRP A 277 -19.10 -18.84 -21.36
C TRP A 277 -18.69 -17.36 -21.42
N ILE A 278 -18.67 -16.77 -22.61
CA ILE A 278 -18.37 -15.34 -22.79
C ILE A 278 -19.34 -14.47 -22.00
N THR A 279 -20.65 -14.77 -22.08
CA THR A 279 -21.67 -14.00 -21.36
C THR A 279 -21.44 -14.07 -19.85
N PHE A 280 -21.13 -15.24 -19.32
CA PHE A 280 -20.77 -15.43 -17.92
C PHE A 280 -19.52 -14.62 -17.53
N THR A 281 -18.45 -14.69 -18.32
CA THR A 281 -17.22 -13.93 -18.05
C THR A 281 -17.47 -12.43 -18.10
N HIS A 282 -18.25 -11.93 -19.06
CA HIS A 282 -18.61 -10.51 -19.13
C HIS A 282 -19.43 -10.05 -17.93
N VAL A 283 -20.44 -10.82 -17.51
CA VAL A 283 -21.23 -10.52 -16.31
C VAL A 283 -20.34 -10.46 -15.07
N TYR A 284 -19.42 -11.43 -14.91
CA TYR A 284 -18.46 -11.43 -13.83
C TYR A 284 -17.56 -10.19 -13.84
N LEU A 285 -16.96 -9.87 -14.99
CA LEU A 285 -16.10 -8.70 -15.15
C LEU A 285 -16.86 -7.40 -14.88
N PHE A 286 -18.11 -7.29 -15.32
CA PHE A 286 -18.95 -6.13 -15.06
C PHE A 286 -19.23 -5.96 -13.57
N ILE A 287 -19.61 -7.04 -12.87
CA ILE A 287 -19.83 -7.02 -11.42
C ILE A 287 -18.55 -6.62 -10.68
N MET A 288 -17.40 -7.22 -11.02
CA MET A 288 -16.13 -6.90 -10.38
C MET A 288 -15.67 -5.47 -10.67
N SER A 289 -15.82 -5.01 -11.91
CA SER A 289 -15.54 -3.63 -12.30
C SER A 289 -16.40 -2.64 -11.51
N PHE A 290 -17.70 -2.93 -11.35
CA PHE A 290 -18.59 -2.11 -10.52
C PHE A 290 -18.09 -2.00 -9.07
N PHE A 291 -17.68 -3.10 -8.44
CA PHE A 291 -17.11 -3.07 -7.09
C PHE A 291 -15.78 -2.30 -7.01
N VAL A 292 -14.89 -2.45 -7.99
CA VAL A 292 -13.59 -1.77 -8.02
C VAL A 292 -13.73 -0.27 -8.28
N VAL A 293 -14.65 0.13 -9.16
CA VAL A 293 -14.88 1.54 -9.52
C VAL A 293 -15.66 2.26 -8.43
N LEU A 294 -16.70 1.64 -7.85
CA LEU A 294 -17.55 2.29 -6.86
C LEU A 294 -17.09 2.11 -5.43
N GLY A 295 -16.32 1.06 -5.13
CA GLY A 295 -15.81 0.78 -3.80
C GLY A 295 -15.05 1.96 -3.18
N PRO A 296 -13.96 2.47 -3.81
CA PRO A 296 -13.19 3.58 -3.27
C PRO A 296 -14.01 4.87 -3.09
N PRO A 297 -14.81 5.34 -4.06
CA PRO A 297 -15.68 6.51 -3.87
C PRO A 297 -16.67 6.33 -2.71
N VAL A 298 -17.34 5.18 -2.60
CA VAL A 298 -18.30 4.90 -1.52
C VAL A 298 -17.58 4.90 -0.16
N GLN A 299 -16.37 4.35 -0.08
CA GLN A 299 -15.56 4.39 1.15
C GLN A 299 -15.19 5.84 1.53
N GLU A 300 -14.80 6.67 0.58
CA GLU A 300 -14.49 8.08 0.85
C GLU A 300 -15.74 8.87 1.27
N VAL A 301 -16.88 8.68 0.59
CA VAL A 301 -18.16 9.30 0.99
C VAL A 301 -18.56 8.86 2.39
N MET A 302 -18.46 7.57 2.72
CA MET A 302 -18.76 7.08 4.06
C MET A 302 -17.83 7.68 5.12
N LYS A 303 -16.53 7.84 4.83
CA LYS A 303 -15.57 8.50 5.73
C LYS A 303 -15.96 9.96 5.97
N VAL A 304 -16.31 10.70 4.92
CA VAL A 304 -16.75 12.11 5.02
C VAL A 304 -18.05 12.22 5.81
N LEU A 305 -19.06 11.39 5.52
CA LEU A 305 -20.32 11.39 6.25
C LEU A 305 -20.13 11.05 7.74
N ARG A 306 -19.28 10.07 8.04
CA ARG A 306 -18.93 9.72 9.42
C ARG A 306 -18.21 10.87 10.11
N HIS A 307 -17.31 11.56 9.43
CA HIS A 307 -16.62 12.75 9.96
C HIS A 307 -17.63 13.87 10.27
N ARG A 308 -18.55 14.20 9.35
CA ARG A 308 -19.61 15.20 9.58
C ARG A 308 -20.49 14.85 10.79
N LYS A 309 -20.89 13.58 10.93
CA LYS A 309 -21.68 13.12 12.09
C LYS A 309 -20.93 13.33 13.42
N MET A 310 -19.63 13.08 13.47
CA MET A 310 -18.82 13.34 14.68
C MET A 310 -18.64 14.84 14.96
N THR A 311 -18.45 15.67 13.94
CA THR A 311 -18.36 17.13 14.08
C THR A 311 -19.68 17.74 14.57
N LEU A 312 -20.83 17.21 14.13
CA LEU A 312 -22.14 17.66 14.61
C LEU A 312 -22.35 17.30 16.09
N LYS A 313 -22.01 16.06 16.50
CA LYS A 313 -22.12 15.63 17.91
C LYS A 313 -21.22 16.44 18.85
N SER A 314 -19.98 16.74 18.44
CA SER A 314 -19.06 17.56 19.24
C SER A 314 -19.53 19.02 19.38
N LYS A 315 -20.12 19.60 18.33
CA LYS A 315 -20.77 20.93 18.43
C LYS A 315 -21.92 20.95 19.43
N GLN A 316 -22.80 19.94 19.42
CA GLN A 316 -23.90 19.84 20.39
C GLN A 316 -23.38 19.75 21.84
N GLN A 317 -22.36 18.92 22.11
CA GLN A 317 -21.75 18.82 23.44
C GLN A 317 -21.06 20.13 23.89
N SER A 318 -20.46 20.90 22.97
CA SER A 318 -19.84 22.19 23.32
C SER A 318 -20.86 23.28 23.66
N VAL A 319 -22.05 23.24 23.05
CA VAL A 319 -23.15 24.17 23.35
C VAL A 319 -23.78 23.85 24.70
N GLU A 320 -23.92 22.56 25.02
CA GLU A 320 -24.53 22.10 26.28
C GLU A 320 -23.61 22.21 27.50
N SER A 321 -22.29 22.25 27.30
CA SER A 321 -21.28 22.40 28.36
C SER A 321 -20.84 23.85 28.62
N THR A 322 -21.49 24.84 28.01
CA THR A 322 -21.29 26.25 28.37
C THR A 322 -22.23 26.60 29.53
N PRO A 323 -21.79 26.61 30.81
CA PRO A 323 -22.63 27.09 31.89
C PRO A 323 -22.93 28.57 31.64
N ALA A 324 -24.18 28.97 31.90
CA ALA A 324 -24.63 30.36 31.90
C ALA A 324 -23.76 31.16 32.88
N ARG A 325 -22.66 31.73 32.39
CA ARG A 325 -21.84 32.68 33.15
C ARG A 325 -22.64 33.97 33.24
N SER A 326 -22.99 34.29 34.47
CA SER A 326 -23.69 35.49 34.92
C SER A 326 -23.27 36.74 34.16
N GLN A 327 -24.28 37.50 33.73
CA GLN A 327 -24.18 38.90 33.38
C GLN A 327 -23.84 39.70 34.65
N ASP A 328 -22.56 39.81 34.98
CA ASP A 328 -22.07 40.86 35.89
C ASP A 328 -21.09 41.75 35.12
N LEU A 329 -21.66 42.78 34.48
CA LEU A 329 -20.93 43.92 33.95
C LEU A 329 -20.49 44.81 35.12
N PRO A 330 -19.19 45.09 35.32
CA PRO A 330 -18.79 46.13 36.25
C PRO A 330 -19.13 47.50 35.64
N ARG A 331 -19.91 48.29 36.38
CA ARG A 331 -20.14 49.72 36.12
C ARG A 331 -18.80 50.44 35.94
N GLY A 332 -18.74 51.27 34.90
CA GLY A 332 -17.57 52.05 34.52
C GLY A 332 -17.00 52.89 35.66
N VAL A 333 -15.70 52.76 35.88
CA VAL A 333 -14.89 53.68 36.68
C VAL A 333 -14.43 54.79 35.74
N ASN A 334 -14.93 55.99 35.99
CA ASN A 334 -14.67 57.19 35.19
C ASN A 334 -13.36 57.85 35.69
N PHE A 335 -12.26 57.67 34.95
CA PHE A 335 -10.98 58.34 35.21
C PHE A 335 -11.04 59.79 34.70
N SER A 336 -11.51 60.70 35.55
CA SER A 336 -11.38 62.15 35.32
C SER A 336 -11.10 62.88 36.63
N LYS A 337 -9.96 62.58 37.26
CA LYS A 337 -9.34 63.46 38.28
C LYS A 337 -7.89 63.06 38.54
N ILE A 338 -7.01 63.48 37.64
CA ILE A 338 -5.64 63.85 38.00
C ILE A 338 -5.41 65.22 37.37
N SER A 339 -5.68 66.26 38.16
CA SER A 339 -5.32 67.64 37.85
C SER A 339 -3.99 67.99 38.52
N ARG A 340 -3.14 68.65 37.74
CA ARG A 340 -2.27 69.77 38.15
C ARG A 340 -2.09 69.99 39.66
N GLY A 341 -0.83 69.84 40.08
CA GLY A 341 -0.24 70.33 41.31
C GLY A 341 1.26 70.19 41.16
#